data_AF-A0A061HAH4-F1
#
_entry.id   AF-A0A061HAH4-F1
#
_cell.length_a   1.000
_cell.length_b   1.000
_cell.length_c   1.000
_cell.angle_alpha   90.00
_cell.angle_beta   90.00
_cell.angle_gamma   90.00
#
_symmetry.space_group_name_H-M   'P 1'
#
loop_
_entity.id
_entity.type
_entity.pdbx_description
1 polymer ?
#
loop_
_entity_poly.entity_id
_entity_poly.type
_entity_poly.pdbx_seq_one_letter_code
_entity_poly.pdbx_strand_id
1 'polypeptide(L)'
;MSSELALSSLSRLLGWTYTVLWSLSFYPQVLINHRSKSVRGLSSDYVLLNLVGHSCYAAYNLVFLLSPTVQRQYRHRWGTDNVVQWNDAVFATHAALVSALTAWQWWRYRTPPSLPPTPRSRPSSRYEAIQAEEVQQEARHDGERISTPASLLLVAALSTLIATLGLLNLDTISALAFADTLAYIKLTVTLVKYLPQVVLNYTRKSTRGFSIENVLLDAAGGVLSLAQLLVDAQRLGGDWKGAVGDVGKLGLSFLSIGYDAILIVQHYLVYPSASTDTGRGTFSFLFSSSSSSHAGEDEEESHRGTERQRLLDPESSRRDI
;
A
#
# COMPACT_ATOMS: atom_id res chain seq x y z
N MET A 1 28.35 -19.97 -21.79
CA MET A 1 28.87 -18.76 -21.10
C MET A 1 28.04 -17.52 -21.43
N SER A 2 27.77 -17.21 -22.69
CA SER A 2 26.90 -16.08 -23.09
C SER A 2 25.45 -16.19 -22.58
N SER A 3 24.86 -17.39 -22.64
CA SER A 3 23.50 -17.66 -22.14
C SER A 3 23.36 -17.46 -20.62
N GLU A 4 24.29 -18.00 -19.84
CA GLU A 4 24.34 -17.84 -18.37
C GLU A 4 24.47 -16.37 -17.95
N LEU A 5 25.34 -15.62 -18.63
CA LEU A 5 25.50 -14.19 -18.39
C LEU A 5 24.24 -13.40 -18.77
N ALA A 6 23.57 -13.78 -19.86
CA ALA A 6 22.32 -13.17 -20.28
C ALA A 6 21.18 -13.42 -19.27
N LEU A 7 20.96 -14.66 -18.84
CA LEU A 7 19.96 -15.01 -17.83
C LEU A 7 20.24 -14.32 -16.49
N SER A 8 21.51 -14.26 -16.07
CA SER A 8 21.92 -13.56 -14.85
C SER A 8 21.68 -12.05 -14.93
N SER A 9 21.82 -11.45 -16.11
CA SER A 9 21.59 -10.02 -16.32
C SER A 9 20.10 -9.71 -16.39
N LEU A 10 19.33 -10.58 -17.05
CA LEU A 10 17.88 -10.49 -17.11
C LEU A 10 17.24 -10.63 -15.73
N SER A 11 17.66 -11.62 -14.93
CA SER A 11 17.21 -11.79 -13.55
C SER A 11 17.47 -10.52 -12.73
N ARG A 12 18.69 -9.96 -12.80
CA ARG A 12 19.02 -8.70 -12.12
C ARG A 12 18.16 -7.52 -12.58
N LEU A 13 17.94 -7.40 -13.89
CA LEU A 13 17.10 -6.33 -14.45
C LEU A 13 15.66 -6.45 -13.95
N LEU A 14 15.05 -7.63 -14.04
CA LEU A 14 13.70 -7.90 -13.52
C LEU A 14 13.63 -7.61 -12.02
N GLY A 15 14.61 -8.12 -11.28
CA GLY A 15 14.79 -7.92 -9.84
C GLY A 15 14.71 -6.46 -9.40
N TRP A 16 15.55 -5.62 -9.99
CA TRP A 16 15.58 -4.20 -9.67
C TRP A 16 14.37 -3.44 -10.21
N THR A 17 13.81 -3.87 -11.34
CA THR A 17 12.62 -3.23 -11.93
C THR A 17 11.42 -3.40 -11.01
N TYR A 18 11.07 -4.62 -10.57
CA TYR A 18 9.95 -4.75 -9.65
C TYR A 18 10.23 -4.12 -8.29
N THR A 19 11.49 -4.13 -7.84
CA THR A 19 11.86 -3.47 -6.58
C THR A 19 11.50 -1.99 -6.63
N VAL A 20 11.80 -1.31 -7.75
CA VAL A 20 11.41 0.09 -7.96
C VAL A 20 9.89 0.24 -8.03
N LEU A 21 9.21 -0.57 -8.85
CA LEU A 21 7.76 -0.46 -9.03
C LEU A 21 6.99 -0.67 -7.72
N TRP A 22 7.31 -1.74 -6.99
CA TRP A 22 6.72 -1.99 -5.69
C TRP A 22 7.10 -0.91 -4.68
N SER A 23 8.33 -0.39 -4.67
CA SER A 23 8.69 0.68 -3.74
C SER A 23 7.90 1.96 -3.98
N LEU A 24 7.72 2.35 -5.24
CA LEU A 24 6.97 3.56 -5.61
C LEU A 24 5.51 3.50 -5.13
N SER A 25 4.90 2.31 -5.03
CA SER A 25 3.49 2.17 -4.60
C SER A 25 3.25 2.53 -3.13
N PHE A 26 4.30 2.57 -2.28
CA PHE A 26 4.15 2.90 -0.85
C PHE A 26 4.09 4.42 -0.58
N TYR A 27 4.67 5.24 -1.46
CA TYR A 27 4.85 6.66 -1.21
C TYR A 27 3.58 7.53 -1.27
N PRO A 28 2.57 7.25 -2.12
CA PRO A 28 1.38 8.10 -2.21
C PRO A 28 0.72 8.34 -0.85
N GLN A 29 0.53 7.28 -0.05
CA GLN A 29 -0.08 7.41 1.27
C GLN A 29 0.79 8.24 2.23
N VAL A 30 2.10 8.03 2.23
CA VAL A 30 3.05 8.78 3.07
C VAL A 30 3.00 10.27 2.76
N LEU A 31 2.95 10.62 1.46
CA LEU A 31 2.89 12.00 1.00
C LEU A 31 1.56 12.66 1.37
N ILE A 32 0.44 11.95 1.19
CA ILE A 32 -0.90 12.44 1.57
C ILE A 32 -0.93 12.76 3.07
N ASN A 33 -0.52 11.80 3.91
CA ASN A 33 -0.47 11.99 5.36
C ASN A 33 0.42 13.19 5.75
N HIS A 34 1.58 13.35 5.10
CA HIS A 34 2.49 14.43 5.40
C HIS A 34 1.94 15.81 4.99
N ARG A 35 1.24 15.89 3.85
CA ARG A 35 0.69 17.16 3.34
C ARG A 35 -0.59 17.56 4.08
N SER A 36 -1.50 16.62 4.30
CA SER A 36 -2.76 16.87 5.00
C SER A 36 -2.60 17.01 6.51
N LYS A 37 -1.45 16.56 7.07
CA LYS A 37 -1.22 16.40 8.51
C LYS A 37 -2.35 15.60 9.19
N SER A 38 -2.97 14.70 8.44
CA SER A 38 -4.13 13.93 8.83
C SER A 38 -4.03 12.51 8.28
N VAL A 39 -4.50 11.55 9.07
CA VAL A 39 -4.60 10.14 8.68
C VAL A 39 -6.07 9.70 8.58
N ARG A 40 -6.96 10.65 8.29
CA ARG A 40 -8.37 10.37 8.05
C ARG A 40 -8.54 9.44 6.86
N GLY A 41 -9.38 8.41 7.00
CA GLY A 41 -9.54 7.35 5.99
C GLY A 41 -8.41 6.31 5.94
N LEU A 42 -7.34 6.47 6.72
CA LEU A 42 -6.29 5.45 6.83
C LEU A 42 -6.66 4.42 7.90
N SER A 43 -6.87 3.18 7.46
CA SER A 43 -7.20 2.07 8.36
C SER A 43 -6.05 1.75 9.32
N SER A 44 -6.34 1.75 10.62
CA SER A 44 -5.41 1.29 11.67
C SER A 44 -4.98 -0.16 11.48
N ASP A 45 -5.92 -1.03 11.07
CA ASP A 45 -5.64 -2.43 10.73
C ASP A 45 -4.61 -2.51 9.60
N TYR A 46 -4.83 -1.77 8.50
CA TYR A 46 -3.91 -1.75 7.37
C TYR A 46 -2.50 -1.31 7.81
N VAL A 47 -2.40 -0.26 8.63
CA VAL A 47 -1.12 0.26 9.12
C VAL A 47 -0.37 -0.80 9.97
N LEU A 48 -1.03 -1.38 10.96
CA LEU A 48 -0.39 -2.32 11.89
C LEU A 48 -0.07 -3.66 11.24
N LEU A 49 -0.98 -4.18 10.41
CA LEU A 49 -0.77 -5.40 9.64
C LEU A 49 0.41 -5.22 8.68
N ASN A 50 0.49 -4.12 7.92
CA ASN A 50 1.64 -3.89 7.05
C ASN A 50 2.95 -3.72 7.83
N LEU A 51 2.93 -3.06 9.00
CA LEU A 51 4.14 -2.95 9.82
C LEU A 51 4.68 -4.33 10.23
N VAL A 52 3.83 -5.19 10.80
CA VAL A 52 4.24 -6.54 11.23
C VAL A 52 4.64 -7.39 10.02
N GLY A 53 3.82 -7.40 8.98
CA GLY A 53 4.06 -8.20 7.78
C GLY A 53 5.38 -7.83 7.10
N HIS A 54 5.61 -6.54 6.79
CA HIS A 54 6.85 -6.11 6.13
C HIS A 54 8.08 -6.30 7.03
N SER A 55 7.95 -6.14 8.35
CA SER A 55 9.06 -6.43 9.27
C SER A 55 9.45 -7.90 9.24
N CYS A 56 8.46 -8.81 9.25
CA CYS A 56 8.72 -10.26 9.11
C CYS A 56 9.36 -10.59 7.76
N TYR A 57 8.87 -9.99 6.68
CA TYR A 57 9.42 -10.20 5.34
C TYR A 57 10.85 -9.68 5.20
N ALA A 58 11.16 -8.53 5.78
CA ALA A 58 12.52 -8.00 5.83
C ALA A 58 13.45 -8.93 6.62
N ALA A 59 13.02 -9.39 7.80
CA ALA A 59 13.78 -10.33 8.60
C ALA A 59 14.01 -11.67 7.87
N TYR A 60 12.99 -12.22 7.20
CA TYR A 60 13.09 -13.41 6.37
C TYR A 60 14.19 -13.27 5.30
N ASN A 61 14.10 -12.22 4.48
CA ASN A 61 15.06 -12.01 3.38
C ASN A 61 16.48 -11.75 3.90
N LEU A 62 16.63 -10.93 4.95
CA LEU A 62 17.93 -10.66 5.55
C LEU A 62 18.56 -11.92 6.16
N VAL A 63 17.79 -12.74 6.86
CA VAL A 63 18.29 -14.00 7.45
C VAL A 63 18.69 -14.99 6.36
N PHE A 64 17.89 -15.13 5.30
CA PHE A 64 18.24 -15.98 4.15
C PHE A 64 19.53 -15.52 3.46
N LEU A 65 19.71 -14.21 3.32
CA LEU A 65 20.85 -13.62 2.63
C LEU A 65 22.14 -13.63 3.47
N LEU A 66 22.03 -13.39 4.78
CA LEU A 66 23.18 -13.14 5.65
C LEU A 66 23.57 -14.33 6.52
N SER A 67 22.67 -15.29 6.80
CA SER A 67 22.94 -16.42 7.70
C SER A 67 23.45 -17.66 6.94
N PRO A 68 24.74 -18.04 7.07
CA PRO A 68 25.25 -19.25 6.42
C PRO A 68 24.56 -20.51 6.96
N THR A 69 24.08 -20.48 8.20
CA THR A 69 23.35 -21.61 8.81
C THR A 69 22.03 -21.86 8.11
N VAL A 70 21.25 -20.80 7.84
CA VAL A 70 19.98 -20.93 7.10
C VAL A 70 20.22 -21.41 5.68
N GLN A 71 21.24 -20.87 4.99
CA GLN A 71 21.60 -21.30 3.65
C GLN A 71 22.04 -22.78 3.58
N ARG A 72 22.79 -23.26 4.58
CA ARG A 72 23.15 -24.69 4.67
C ARG A 72 21.93 -25.57 4.94
N GLN A 73 21.07 -25.18 5.88
CA GLN A 73 19.84 -25.92 6.18
C GLN A 73 18.88 -25.95 4.98
N TYR A 74 18.81 -24.85 4.22
CA TYR A 74 18.03 -24.77 2.99
C TYR A 74 18.55 -25.74 1.93
N ARG A 75 19.86 -25.70 1.65
CA ARG A 75 20.51 -26.65 0.73
C ARG A 75 20.28 -28.10 1.13
N HIS A 76 20.35 -28.39 2.43
CA HIS A 76 20.07 -29.73 2.93
C HIS A 76 18.61 -30.16 2.68
N ARG A 77 17.66 -29.23 2.83
CA ARG A 77 16.22 -29.50 2.63
C ARG A 77 15.84 -29.66 1.15
N TRP A 78 16.35 -28.78 0.29
CA TRP A 78 15.88 -28.67 -1.10
C TRP A 78 16.88 -29.19 -2.14
N GLY A 79 18.14 -29.46 -1.73
CA GLY A 79 19.20 -29.92 -2.62
C GLY A 79 19.80 -28.84 -3.53
N THR A 80 19.40 -27.58 -3.34
CA THR A 80 19.80 -26.44 -4.18
C THR A 80 20.06 -25.20 -3.34
N ASP A 81 20.78 -24.24 -3.91
CA ASP A 81 20.96 -22.93 -3.30
C ASP A 81 19.64 -22.14 -3.29
N ASN A 82 19.52 -21.22 -2.33
CA ASN A 82 18.34 -20.37 -2.26
C ASN A 82 18.37 -19.30 -3.37
N VAL A 83 17.20 -18.89 -3.82
CA VAL A 83 17.02 -17.91 -4.90
C VAL A 83 16.83 -16.48 -4.37
N VAL A 84 16.91 -16.25 -3.06
CA VAL A 84 16.75 -14.92 -2.46
C VAL A 84 17.91 -14.03 -2.89
N GLN A 85 17.61 -12.87 -3.45
CA GLN A 85 18.62 -11.94 -3.97
C GLN A 85 18.68 -10.63 -3.17
N TRP A 86 19.72 -9.83 -3.43
CA TRP A 86 19.89 -8.52 -2.79
C TRP A 86 18.72 -7.57 -3.05
N ASN A 87 18.13 -7.60 -4.24
CA ASN A 87 16.97 -6.77 -4.56
C ASN A 87 15.74 -7.15 -3.72
N ASP A 88 15.55 -8.44 -3.39
CA ASP A 88 14.48 -8.89 -2.48
C ASP A 88 14.66 -8.32 -1.07
N ALA A 89 15.88 -8.42 -0.53
CA ALA A 89 16.21 -7.87 0.78
C ALA A 89 16.06 -6.34 0.81
N VAL A 90 16.55 -5.63 -0.21
CA VAL A 90 16.43 -4.17 -0.32
C VAL A 90 14.96 -3.75 -0.38
N PHE A 91 14.16 -4.40 -1.23
CA PHE A 91 12.72 -4.14 -1.30
C PHE A 91 12.04 -4.38 0.06
N ALA A 92 12.28 -5.54 0.67
CA ALA A 92 11.62 -5.92 1.92
C ALA A 92 11.98 -4.96 3.07
N THR A 93 13.26 -4.59 3.19
CA THR A 93 13.72 -3.60 4.18
C THR A 93 13.13 -2.22 3.89
N HIS A 94 13.12 -1.78 2.63
CA HIS A 94 12.49 -0.52 2.24
C HIS A 94 11.00 -0.48 2.63
N ALA A 95 10.25 -1.53 2.29
CA ALA A 95 8.83 -1.64 2.63
C ALA A 95 8.60 -1.63 4.16
N ALA A 96 9.49 -2.26 4.93
CA ALA A 96 9.42 -2.22 6.40
C ALA A 96 9.65 -0.80 6.96
N LEU A 97 10.65 -0.08 6.43
CA LEU A 97 10.94 1.30 6.82
C LEU A 97 9.79 2.25 6.48
N VAL A 98 9.22 2.14 5.28
CA VAL A 98 8.08 2.98 4.88
C VAL A 98 6.82 2.62 5.66
N SER A 99 6.61 1.34 5.99
CA SER A 99 5.52 0.92 6.88
C SER A 99 5.69 1.49 8.29
N ALA A 100 6.91 1.51 8.83
CA ALA A 100 7.22 2.13 10.11
C ALA A 100 7.00 3.65 10.08
N LEU A 101 7.40 4.32 8.99
CA LEU A 101 7.12 5.74 8.79
C LEU A 101 5.60 6.02 8.75
N THR A 102 4.85 5.19 8.04
CA THR A 102 3.39 5.32 7.95
C THR A 102 2.73 5.08 9.31
N ALA A 103 3.21 4.10 10.08
CA ALA A 103 2.76 3.85 11.45
C ALA A 103 3.07 5.02 12.39
N TRP A 104 4.25 5.63 12.24
CA TRP A 104 4.61 6.85 12.96
C TRP A 104 3.69 8.02 12.59
N GLN A 105 3.40 8.22 11.30
CA GLN A 105 2.46 9.25 10.85
C GLN A 105 1.06 9.02 11.42
N TRP A 106 0.59 7.77 11.42
CA TRP A 106 -0.67 7.39 12.07
C TRP A 106 -0.66 7.74 13.55
N TRP A 107 0.39 7.37 14.28
CA TRP A 107 0.52 7.69 15.70
C TRP A 107 0.58 9.20 15.98
N ARG A 108 1.22 9.98 15.10
CA ARG A 108 1.44 11.42 15.27
C ARG A 108 0.26 12.29 14.83
N TYR A 109 -0.44 11.88 13.77
CA TYR A 109 -1.55 12.63 13.17
C TYR A 109 -2.92 12.07 13.57
N ARG A 110 -2.99 10.96 14.32
CA ARG A 110 -4.21 10.59 15.05
C ARG A 110 -4.48 11.67 16.11
N THR A 111 -5.29 12.63 15.75
CA THR A 111 -5.87 13.56 16.71
C THR A 111 -7.36 13.43 16.48
N PRO A 112 -8.17 13.08 17.50
CA PRO A 112 -9.60 13.02 17.32
C PRO A 112 -10.06 14.42 16.84
N PRO A 113 -10.69 14.55 15.66
CA PRO A 113 -11.29 15.82 15.30
C PRO A 113 -12.35 16.14 16.34
N SER A 114 -12.49 17.41 16.70
CA SER A 114 -13.78 17.92 17.17
C SER A 114 -14.83 17.41 16.18
N LEU A 115 -15.77 16.58 16.66
CA LEU A 115 -16.86 16.06 15.84
C LEU A 115 -17.41 17.20 14.98
N PRO A 116 -17.68 16.97 13.67
CA PRO A 116 -18.35 17.98 12.87
C PRO A 116 -19.55 18.50 13.66
N PRO A 117 -19.70 19.83 13.83
CA PRO A 117 -20.79 20.37 14.62
C PRO A 117 -22.10 19.75 14.13
N THR A 118 -22.91 19.27 15.06
CA THR A 118 -24.24 18.74 14.73
C THR A 118 -24.97 19.78 13.87
N PRO A 119 -25.56 19.38 12.73
CA PRO A 119 -26.30 20.31 11.88
C PRO A 119 -27.30 21.09 12.73
N ARG A 120 -27.20 22.42 12.75
CA ARG A 120 -28.10 23.28 13.54
C ARG A 120 -29.54 23.25 13.03
N SER A 121 -29.71 22.95 11.74
CA SER A 121 -30.99 22.80 11.06
C SER A 121 -31.35 21.32 10.88
N ARG A 122 -32.63 20.99 11.03
CA ARG A 122 -33.14 19.67 10.66
C ARG A 122 -32.88 19.44 9.16
N PRO A 123 -32.36 18.26 8.75
CA PRO A 123 -32.14 17.95 7.35
C PRO A 123 -33.44 18.09 6.56
N SER A 124 -33.37 18.69 5.37
CA SER A 124 -34.54 19.00 4.55
C SER A 124 -35.02 17.77 3.76
N SER A 125 -34.13 16.81 3.53
CA SER A 125 -34.40 15.56 2.83
C SER A 125 -33.84 14.35 3.58
N ARG A 126 -34.38 13.17 3.28
CA ARG A 126 -33.86 11.89 3.78
C ARG A 126 -32.41 11.66 3.34
N TYR A 127 -32.02 12.17 2.17
CA TYR A 127 -30.66 12.02 1.64
C TYR A 127 -29.65 12.83 2.44
N GLU A 128 -29.98 14.07 2.80
CA GLU A 128 -29.15 14.92 3.67
C GLU A 128 -29.01 14.34 5.07
N ALA A 129 -30.07 13.73 5.61
CA ALA A 129 -30.03 13.06 6.91
C ALA A 129 -29.05 11.88 6.89
N ILE A 130 -29.10 11.05 5.84
CA ILE A 130 -28.19 9.91 5.65
C ILE A 130 -26.75 10.38 5.48
N GLN A 131 -26.48 11.41 4.67
CA GLN A 131 -25.12 11.95 4.51
C GLN A 131 -24.57 12.53 5.83
N ALA A 132 -25.39 13.25 6.59
CA ALA A 132 -24.95 13.81 7.87
C ALA A 132 -24.64 12.71 8.90
N GLU A 133 -25.45 11.64 8.94
CA GLU A 133 -25.18 10.46 9.75
C GLU A 133 -23.93 9.71 9.29
N GLU A 134 -23.73 9.51 7.98
CA GLU A 134 -22.54 8.87 7.41
C GLU A 134 -21.28 9.66 7.76
N VAL A 135 -21.28 10.99 7.57
CA VAL A 135 -20.15 11.87 7.91
C VAL A 135 -19.84 11.81 9.42
N GLN A 136 -20.86 11.74 10.28
CA GLN A 136 -20.69 11.59 11.72
C GLN A 136 -20.23 10.18 12.13
N GLN A 137 -20.72 9.12 11.47
CA GLN A 137 -20.28 7.75 11.71
C GLN A 137 -18.84 7.55 11.27
N GLU A 138 -18.48 8.04 10.09
CA GLU A 138 -17.12 7.98 9.56
C GLU A 138 -16.16 8.77 10.45
N ALA A 139 -16.56 9.96 10.93
CA ALA A 139 -15.78 10.72 11.91
C ALA A 139 -15.63 10.03 13.29
N ARG A 140 -16.57 9.13 13.68
CA ARG A 140 -16.48 8.32 14.91
C ARG A 140 -15.68 7.03 14.71
N HIS A 141 -15.65 6.51 13.48
CA HIS A 141 -15.01 5.24 13.13
C HIS A 141 -13.56 5.44 12.62
N ASP A 142 -13.23 6.65 12.16
CA ASP A 142 -11.90 7.09 11.76
C ASP A 142 -10.96 7.20 12.98
N GLY A 143 -10.27 6.11 13.31
CA GLY A 143 -8.89 6.22 13.80
C GLY A 143 -8.52 5.60 15.14
N GLU A 144 -9.43 4.99 15.92
CA GLU A 144 -9.07 4.59 17.29
C GLU A 144 -9.07 3.09 17.58
N ARG A 145 -9.85 2.26 16.87
CA ARG A 145 -9.99 0.84 17.23
C ARG A 145 -9.53 -0.08 16.11
N ILE A 146 -8.58 -0.93 16.46
CA ILE A 146 -8.16 -2.08 15.64
C ILE A 146 -9.35 -3.05 15.61
N SER A 147 -9.69 -3.59 14.44
CA SER A 147 -10.77 -4.56 14.35
C SER A 147 -10.43 -5.83 15.13
N THR A 148 -11.45 -6.54 15.61
CA THR A 148 -11.25 -7.82 16.31
C THR A 148 -10.49 -8.84 15.44
N PRO A 149 -10.81 -9.03 14.14
CA PRO A 149 -10.04 -9.94 13.29
C PRO A 149 -8.58 -9.54 13.13
N ALA A 150 -8.28 -8.25 12.91
CA ALA A 150 -6.91 -7.77 12.80
C ALA A 150 -6.15 -7.93 14.14
N SER A 151 -6.80 -7.63 15.26
CA SER A 151 -6.23 -7.80 16.60
C SER A 151 -5.89 -9.27 16.89
N LEU A 152 -6.81 -10.19 16.61
CA LEU A 152 -6.57 -11.63 16.76
C LEU A 152 -5.40 -12.10 15.89
N LEU A 153 -5.34 -11.62 14.65
CA LEU A 153 -4.25 -11.97 13.73
C LEU A 153 -2.89 -11.44 14.23
N LEU A 154 -2.84 -10.21 14.74
CA LEU A 154 -1.62 -9.61 15.31
C LEU A 154 -1.15 -10.37 16.55
N VAL A 155 -2.08 -10.72 17.46
CA VAL A 155 -1.77 -11.52 18.65
C VAL A 155 -1.28 -12.93 18.28
N ALA A 156 -1.94 -13.57 17.30
CA ALA A 156 -1.52 -14.89 16.81
C ALA A 156 -0.12 -14.82 16.19
N ALA A 157 0.14 -13.84 15.32
CA ALA A 157 1.46 -13.63 14.71
C ALA A 157 2.55 -13.42 15.77
N LEU A 158 2.30 -12.54 16.76
CA LEU A 158 3.26 -12.30 17.84
C LEU A 158 3.49 -13.54 18.70
N SER A 159 2.43 -14.27 19.05
CA SER A 159 2.53 -15.50 19.83
C SER A 159 3.34 -16.57 19.09
N THR A 160 3.09 -16.75 17.79
CA THR A 160 3.85 -17.67 16.94
C THR A 160 5.32 -17.25 16.85
N LEU A 161 5.63 -15.95 16.72
CA LEU A 161 7.02 -15.47 16.73
C LEU A 161 7.73 -15.76 18.06
N ILE A 162 7.08 -15.47 19.18
CA ILE A 162 7.66 -15.72 20.51
C ILE A 162 7.87 -17.22 20.73
N ALA A 163 6.87 -18.05 20.40
CA ALA A 163 6.95 -19.49 20.55
C ALA A 163 8.08 -20.08 19.69
N THR A 164 8.14 -19.72 18.41
CA THR A 164 9.18 -20.24 17.50
C THR A 164 10.57 -19.71 17.85
N LEU A 165 10.69 -18.47 18.33
CA LEU A 165 11.96 -17.95 18.86
C LEU A 165 12.39 -18.73 20.11
N GLY A 166 11.46 -19.04 21.03
CA GLY A 166 11.75 -19.88 22.19
C GLY A 166 12.22 -21.28 21.79
N LEU A 167 11.51 -21.93 20.87
CA LEU A 167 11.88 -23.25 20.34
C LEU A 167 13.23 -23.24 19.59
N LEU A 168 13.57 -22.13 18.92
CA LEU A 168 14.87 -21.95 18.29
C LEU A 168 16.00 -21.87 19.33
N ASN A 169 15.79 -21.13 20.43
CA ASN A 169 16.77 -21.03 21.52
C ASN A 169 16.93 -22.35 22.30
N LEU A 170 15.94 -23.23 22.23
CA LEU A 170 15.99 -24.59 22.80
C LEU A 170 16.48 -25.64 21.79
N ASP A 171 17.03 -25.21 20.65
CA ASP A 171 17.50 -26.07 19.55
C ASP A 171 16.47 -27.12 19.07
N THR A 172 15.18 -26.86 19.33
CA THR A 172 14.08 -27.77 18.99
C THR A 172 13.64 -27.61 17.54
N ILE A 173 13.75 -26.39 17.01
CA ILE A 173 13.51 -26.10 15.60
C ILE A 173 14.76 -25.50 14.95
N SER A 174 14.88 -25.67 13.64
CA SER A 174 16.00 -25.10 12.87
C SER A 174 15.82 -23.60 12.64
N ALA A 175 16.94 -22.90 12.41
CA ALA A 175 16.92 -21.49 12.00
C ALA A 175 16.13 -21.28 10.69
N LEU A 176 16.16 -22.26 9.78
CA LEU A 176 15.33 -22.28 8.57
C LEU A 176 13.83 -22.34 8.92
N ALA A 177 13.41 -23.17 9.87
CA ALA A 177 12.00 -23.25 10.28
C ALA A 177 11.50 -21.93 10.91
N PHE A 178 12.37 -21.26 11.66
CA PHE A 178 12.09 -19.90 12.13
C PHE A 178 11.97 -18.89 10.98
N ALA A 179 12.85 -18.96 9.99
CA ALA A 179 12.75 -18.12 8.79
C ALA A 179 11.45 -18.39 8.00
N ASP A 180 11.09 -19.66 7.78
CA ASP A 180 9.82 -20.04 7.14
C ASP A 180 8.61 -19.45 7.89
N THR A 181 8.66 -19.42 9.23
CA THR A 181 7.61 -18.81 10.06
C THR A 181 7.44 -17.31 9.75
N LEU A 182 8.53 -16.57 9.58
CA LEU A 182 8.48 -15.15 9.20
C LEU A 182 7.80 -14.95 7.84
N ALA A 183 8.13 -15.79 6.85
CA ALA A 183 7.49 -15.77 5.54
C ALA A 183 5.98 -16.08 5.65
N TYR A 184 5.59 -17.12 6.38
CA TYR A 184 4.19 -17.48 6.55
C TYR A 184 3.38 -16.37 7.22
N ILE A 185 3.92 -15.73 8.25
CA ILE A 185 3.25 -14.57 8.89
C ILE A 185 3.02 -13.46 7.87
N LYS A 186 4.04 -13.10 7.07
CA LYS A 186 3.88 -12.11 6.00
C LYS A 186 2.77 -12.51 5.02
N LEU A 187 2.75 -13.76 4.58
CA LEU A 187 1.77 -14.25 3.61
C LEU A 187 0.34 -14.23 4.19
N THR A 188 0.14 -14.70 5.42
CA THR A 188 -1.16 -14.68 6.09
C THR A 188 -1.67 -13.25 6.28
N VAL A 189 -0.81 -12.34 6.73
CA VAL A 189 -1.15 -10.91 6.86
C VAL A 189 -1.53 -10.32 5.51
N THR A 190 -0.80 -10.66 4.45
CA THR A 190 -1.04 -10.17 3.09
C THR A 190 -2.38 -10.69 2.55
N LEU A 191 -2.71 -11.96 2.80
CA LEU A 191 -4.00 -12.54 2.43
C LEU A 191 -5.16 -11.79 3.10
N VAL A 192 -5.05 -11.50 4.39
CA VAL A 192 -6.15 -10.85 5.13
C VAL A 192 -6.32 -9.38 4.75
N LYS A 193 -5.22 -8.63 4.54
CA LYS A 193 -5.29 -7.17 4.35
C LYS A 193 -5.99 -6.72 3.06
N TYR A 194 -6.02 -7.54 2.01
CA TYR A 194 -6.60 -7.14 0.72
C TYR A 194 -8.10 -7.45 0.61
N LEU A 195 -8.63 -8.34 1.46
CA LEU A 195 -10.05 -8.70 1.48
C LEU A 195 -10.99 -7.50 1.73
N PRO A 196 -10.72 -6.57 2.68
CA PRO A 196 -11.61 -5.46 2.96
C PRO A 196 -11.92 -4.62 1.71
N GLN A 197 -10.92 -4.34 0.86
CA GLN A 197 -11.13 -3.51 -0.33
C GLN A 197 -12.02 -4.23 -1.37
N VAL A 198 -11.79 -5.52 -1.58
CA VAL A 198 -12.59 -6.35 -2.50
C VAL A 198 -14.06 -6.37 -2.06
N VAL A 199 -14.29 -6.59 -0.76
CA VAL A 199 -15.64 -6.60 -0.16
C VAL A 199 -16.26 -5.22 -0.23
N LEU A 200 -15.51 -4.16 0.07
CA LEU A 200 -16.00 -2.79 0.06
C LEU A 200 -16.48 -2.37 -1.34
N ASN A 201 -15.69 -2.66 -2.37
CA ASN A 201 -16.06 -2.42 -3.77
C ASN A 201 -17.35 -3.18 -4.13
N TYR A 202 -17.46 -4.43 -3.67
CA TYR A 202 -18.64 -5.24 -3.90
C TYR A 202 -19.89 -4.70 -3.18
N THR A 203 -19.74 -4.19 -1.96
CA THR A 203 -20.86 -3.63 -1.17
C THR A 203 -21.29 -2.28 -1.73
N ARG A 204 -20.34 -1.39 -2.04
CA ARG A 204 -20.61 -0.04 -2.57
C ARG A 204 -21.04 -0.04 -4.04
N LYS A 205 -20.81 -1.14 -4.76
CA LYS A 205 -20.98 -1.22 -6.22
C LYS A 205 -20.21 -0.11 -6.98
N SER A 206 -19.06 0.29 -6.44
CA SER A 206 -18.26 1.42 -6.91
C SER A 206 -16.82 1.26 -6.46
N THR A 207 -15.87 1.73 -7.27
CA THR A 207 -14.43 1.78 -6.97
C THR A 207 -13.92 3.22 -6.77
N ARG A 208 -14.82 4.20 -6.63
CA ARG A 208 -14.46 5.61 -6.41
C ARG A 208 -13.72 5.77 -5.06
N GLY A 209 -12.64 6.56 -5.07
CA GLY A 209 -11.87 6.92 -3.87
C GLY A 209 -10.67 6.02 -3.56
N PHE A 210 -10.41 5.00 -4.38
CA PHE A 210 -9.23 4.13 -4.26
C PHE A 210 -8.33 4.29 -5.50
N SER A 211 -7.01 4.33 -5.32
CA SER A 211 -6.04 4.52 -6.42
C SER A 211 -5.80 3.21 -7.17
N ILE A 212 -6.33 3.14 -8.38
CA ILE A 212 -6.12 2.00 -9.29
C ILE A 212 -4.66 1.93 -9.77
N GLU A 213 -3.96 3.06 -9.84
CA GLU A 213 -2.56 3.12 -10.28
C GLU A 213 -1.65 2.32 -9.34
N ASN A 214 -1.90 2.38 -8.02
CA ASN A 214 -1.17 1.58 -7.05
C ASN A 214 -1.36 0.08 -7.28
N VAL A 215 -2.58 -0.36 -7.65
CA VAL A 215 -2.88 -1.76 -7.98
C VAL A 215 -2.18 -2.19 -9.26
N LEU A 216 -2.15 -1.34 -10.27
CA LEU A 216 -1.46 -1.65 -11.52
C LEU A 216 0.06 -1.77 -11.31
N LEU A 217 0.65 -0.90 -10.47
CA LEU A 217 2.05 -0.99 -10.07
C LEU A 217 2.34 -2.24 -9.23
N ASP A 218 1.46 -2.59 -8.29
CA ASP A 218 1.58 -3.81 -7.47
C ASP A 218 1.53 -5.06 -8.36
N ALA A 219 0.56 -5.12 -9.28
CA ALA A 219 0.41 -6.22 -10.25
C ALA A 219 1.64 -6.34 -11.16
N ALA A 220 2.13 -5.22 -11.70
CA ALA A 220 3.32 -5.22 -12.54
C ALA A 220 4.56 -5.71 -11.77
N GLY A 221 4.72 -5.26 -10.52
CA GLY A 221 5.78 -5.73 -9.64
C GLY A 221 5.66 -7.23 -9.35
N GLY A 222 4.46 -7.73 -9.07
CA GLY A 222 4.19 -9.15 -8.83
C GLY A 222 4.49 -10.03 -10.04
N VAL A 223 4.08 -9.60 -11.24
CA VAL A 223 4.38 -10.32 -12.50
C VAL A 223 5.88 -10.36 -12.75
N LEU A 224 6.59 -9.26 -12.57
CA LEU A 224 8.04 -9.19 -12.78
C LEU A 224 8.83 -9.97 -11.72
N SER A 225 8.37 -9.97 -10.47
CA SER A 225 8.94 -10.81 -9.39
C SER A 225 8.78 -12.30 -9.69
N LEU A 226 7.59 -12.71 -10.15
CA LEU A 226 7.35 -14.07 -10.60
C LEU A 226 8.22 -14.43 -11.81
N ALA A 227 8.33 -13.52 -12.79
CA ALA A 227 9.20 -13.72 -13.95
C ALA A 227 10.68 -13.88 -13.55
N GLN A 228 11.16 -13.12 -12.56
CA GLN A 228 12.51 -13.29 -12.03
C GLN A 228 12.70 -14.71 -11.46
N LEU A 229 11.74 -15.20 -10.66
CA LEU A 229 11.78 -16.55 -10.11
C LEU A 229 11.83 -17.63 -11.20
N LEU A 230 11.10 -17.44 -12.32
CA LEU A 230 11.15 -18.36 -13.47
C LEU A 230 12.54 -18.38 -14.13
N VAL A 231 13.14 -17.20 -14.32
CA VAL A 231 14.49 -17.09 -14.89
C VAL A 231 15.54 -17.72 -13.95
N ASP A 232 15.41 -17.53 -12.63
CA ASP A 232 16.32 -18.10 -11.65
C ASP A 232 16.21 -19.63 -11.58
N ALA A 233 14.99 -20.19 -11.65
CA ALA A 233 14.77 -21.63 -11.72
C ALA A 233 15.42 -22.25 -12.98
N GLN A 234 15.30 -21.58 -14.13
CA GLN A 234 15.94 -22.02 -15.36
C GLN A 234 17.47 -21.97 -15.27
N ARG A 235 18.01 -20.92 -14.66
CA ARG A 235 19.46 -20.75 -14.45
C ARG A 235 20.04 -21.82 -13.53
N LEU A 236 19.29 -22.29 -12.53
CA LEU A 236 19.71 -23.37 -11.62
C LEU A 236 19.49 -24.78 -12.21
N GLY A 237 19.59 -24.92 -13.54
CA GLY A 237 19.47 -26.22 -14.22
C GLY A 237 18.03 -26.72 -14.39
N GLY A 238 17.04 -25.83 -14.28
CA GLY A 238 15.61 -26.17 -14.36
C GLY A 238 15.03 -26.76 -13.08
N ASP A 239 15.74 -26.63 -11.95
CA ASP A 239 15.25 -27.10 -10.66
C ASP A 239 14.28 -26.09 -10.03
N TRP A 240 12.99 -26.39 -10.14
CA TRP A 240 11.90 -25.61 -9.56
C TRP A 240 11.87 -25.64 -8.03
N LYS A 241 12.59 -26.57 -7.38
CA LYS A 241 12.64 -26.66 -5.92
C LYS A 241 13.22 -25.40 -5.29
N GLY A 242 14.19 -24.77 -5.96
CA GLY A 242 14.78 -23.50 -5.52
C GLY A 242 13.75 -22.37 -5.52
N ALA A 243 12.94 -22.27 -6.58
CA ALA A 243 11.89 -21.27 -6.69
C ALA A 243 10.71 -21.53 -5.74
N VAL A 244 10.35 -22.80 -5.50
CA VAL A 244 9.32 -23.17 -4.52
C VAL A 244 9.78 -22.95 -3.08
N GLY A 245 11.07 -23.13 -2.82
CA GLY A 245 11.63 -22.94 -1.48
C GLY A 245 11.71 -21.47 -1.04
N ASP A 246 11.72 -20.50 -1.97
CA ASP A 246 11.42 -19.10 -1.66
C ASP A 246 9.90 -18.87 -1.60
N VAL A 247 9.29 -19.50 -0.61
CA VAL A 247 7.84 -19.45 -0.37
C VAL A 247 7.35 -18.02 -0.15
N GLY A 248 8.20 -17.17 0.45
CA GLY A 248 7.88 -15.77 0.71
C GLY A 248 7.64 -14.99 -0.57
N LYS A 249 8.60 -15.03 -1.50
CA LYS A 249 8.50 -14.31 -2.78
C LYS A 249 7.46 -14.91 -3.71
N LEU A 250 7.43 -16.24 -3.82
CA LEU A 250 6.47 -16.95 -4.66
C LEU A 250 5.03 -16.67 -4.19
N GLY A 251 4.77 -16.86 -2.89
CA GLY A 251 3.47 -16.61 -2.29
C GLY A 251 3.05 -15.15 -2.40
N LEU A 252 3.96 -14.21 -2.16
CA LEU A 252 3.66 -12.78 -2.27
C LEU A 252 3.29 -12.39 -3.71
N SER A 253 4.01 -12.91 -4.71
CA SER A 253 3.74 -12.64 -6.12
C SER A 253 2.36 -13.16 -6.53
N PHE A 254 2.00 -14.39 -6.14
CA PHE A 254 0.67 -14.95 -6.44
C PHE A 254 -0.46 -14.19 -5.73
N LEU A 255 -0.28 -13.87 -4.45
CA LEU A 255 -1.29 -13.12 -3.69
C LEU A 255 -1.51 -11.73 -4.28
N SER A 256 -0.45 -10.99 -4.59
CA SER A 256 -0.55 -9.67 -5.25
C SER A 256 -1.28 -9.79 -6.59
N ILE A 257 -0.78 -10.62 -7.52
CA ILE A 257 -1.41 -10.78 -8.85
C ILE A 257 -2.88 -11.18 -8.73
N GLY A 258 -3.21 -12.10 -7.81
CA GLY A 258 -4.58 -12.57 -7.61
C GLY A 258 -5.53 -11.48 -7.10
N TYR A 259 -5.14 -10.75 -6.05
CA TYR A 259 -5.95 -9.65 -5.52
C TYR A 259 -6.05 -8.49 -6.51
N ASP A 260 -4.94 -8.15 -7.15
CA ASP A 260 -4.90 -7.05 -8.11
C ASP A 260 -5.78 -7.37 -9.33
N ALA A 261 -5.78 -8.61 -9.82
CA ALA A 261 -6.69 -9.03 -10.89
C ALA A 261 -8.16 -8.84 -10.49
N ILE A 262 -8.55 -9.20 -9.26
CA ILE A 262 -9.91 -8.98 -8.76
C ILE A 262 -10.24 -7.47 -8.74
N LEU A 263 -9.35 -6.64 -8.23
CA LEU A 263 -9.56 -5.20 -8.13
C LEU A 263 -9.60 -4.51 -9.50
N ILE A 264 -8.75 -4.93 -10.45
CA ILE A 264 -8.74 -4.47 -11.84
C ILE A 264 -10.06 -4.83 -12.53
N VAL A 265 -10.53 -6.08 -12.36
CA VAL A 265 -11.83 -6.53 -12.89
C VAL A 265 -12.97 -5.72 -12.26
N GLN A 266 -12.96 -5.51 -10.95
CA GLN A 266 -13.96 -4.66 -10.28
C GLN A 266 -13.97 -3.23 -10.84
N HIS A 267 -12.80 -2.63 -11.09
CA HIS A 267 -12.69 -1.24 -11.54
C HIS A 267 -13.08 -1.05 -13.01
N TYR A 268 -12.56 -1.87 -13.92
CA TYR A 268 -12.74 -1.66 -15.37
C TYR A 268 -13.92 -2.41 -15.96
N LEU A 269 -14.29 -3.57 -15.41
CA LEU A 269 -15.34 -4.42 -15.99
C LEU A 269 -16.65 -4.36 -15.22
N VAL A 270 -16.61 -4.44 -13.88
CA VAL A 270 -17.84 -4.54 -13.07
C VAL A 270 -18.41 -3.17 -12.71
N TYR A 271 -17.56 -2.20 -12.35
CA TYR A 271 -17.98 -0.86 -11.93
C TYR A 271 -17.36 0.26 -12.79
N PRO A 272 -17.50 0.22 -14.13
CA PRO A 272 -16.80 1.13 -15.06
C PRO A 272 -17.22 2.59 -14.91
N SER A 273 -18.43 2.88 -14.42
CA SER A 273 -18.92 4.27 -14.23
C SER A 273 -18.08 5.09 -13.24
N ALA A 274 -17.19 4.46 -12.47
CA ALA A 274 -16.19 5.12 -11.63
C ALA A 274 -14.92 5.54 -12.39
N SER A 275 -14.60 4.90 -13.53
CA SER A 275 -13.37 5.16 -14.30
C SER A 275 -13.36 6.55 -14.97
N THR A 276 -14.53 7.08 -15.33
CA THR A 276 -14.70 8.35 -16.06
C THR A 276 -14.29 9.59 -15.25
N ASP A 277 -14.38 9.54 -13.92
CA ASP A 277 -13.97 10.64 -13.02
C ASP A 277 -12.53 10.51 -12.51
N THR A 278 -11.95 9.30 -12.57
CA THR A 278 -10.65 9.01 -11.92
C THR A 278 -9.45 9.47 -12.76
N GLY A 279 -9.65 9.71 -14.07
CA GLY A 279 -8.60 10.19 -14.99
C GLY A 279 -8.00 11.57 -14.68
N ARG A 280 -8.54 12.30 -13.70
CA ARG A 280 -7.99 13.59 -13.21
C ARG A 280 -7.38 13.51 -11.80
N GLY A 281 -7.49 12.40 -11.08
CA GLY A 281 -7.53 12.42 -9.61
C GLY A 281 -6.20 12.44 -8.86
N THR A 282 -5.26 11.53 -9.15
CA THR A 282 -4.19 11.25 -8.17
C THR A 282 -2.79 11.69 -8.62
N PHE A 283 -2.38 11.32 -9.84
CA PHE A 283 -1.10 11.77 -10.40
C PHE A 283 -1.17 13.25 -10.81
N SER A 284 -2.28 13.70 -11.40
CA SER A 284 -2.48 15.12 -11.70
C SER A 284 -2.43 15.98 -10.44
N PHE A 285 -3.00 15.57 -9.31
CA PHE A 285 -2.90 16.33 -8.05
C PHE A 285 -1.47 16.38 -7.48
N LEU A 286 -0.70 15.29 -7.64
CA LEU A 286 0.70 15.22 -7.21
C LEU A 286 1.64 16.08 -8.08
N PHE A 287 1.35 16.26 -9.38
CA PHE A 287 2.20 16.98 -10.33
C PHE A 287 1.70 18.39 -10.72
N SER A 288 0.39 18.65 -10.69
CA SER A 288 -0.24 19.94 -11.02
C SER A 288 -0.03 21.02 -9.95
N SER A 289 0.28 20.62 -8.71
CA SER A 289 0.54 21.57 -7.62
C SER A 289 1.93 22.23 -7.70
N SER A 290 2.73 21.90 -8.72
CA SER A 290 4.04 22.49 -8.99
C SER A 290 3.96 23.80 -9.79
N SER A 291 2.76 24.19 -10.24
CA SER A 291 2.56 25.34 -11.15
C SER A 291 1.71 26.47 -10.56
N SER A 292 1.23 26.36 -9.32
CA SER A 292 0.29 27.33 -8.73
C SER A 292 0.92 28.20 -7.63
N SER A 293 2.13 28.72 -7.87
CA SER A 293 2.74 29.74 -7.00
C SER A 293 2.88 31.12 -7.63
N HIS A 294 2.30 31.38 -8.81
CA HIS A 294 2.41 32.67 -9.51
C HIS A 294 1.14 33.19 -10.20
N ALA A 295 -0.05 32.63 -9.90
CA ALA A 295 -1.30 33.09 -10.52
C ALA A 295 -2.25 33.83 -9.56
N GLY A 296 -1.83 34.10 -8.32
CA GLY A 296 -2.68 34.69 -7.28
C GLY A 296 -2.54 36.20 -7.08
N GLU A 297 -1.62 36.87 -7.76
CA GLU A 297 -1.38 38.31 -7.57
C GLU A 297 -2.02 39.20 -8.66
N ASP A 298 -2.36 38.64 -9.84
CA ASP A 298 -2.89 39.44 -10.95
C ASP A 298 -4.42 39.64 -10.93
N GLU A 299 -5.19 38.80 -10.22
CA GLU A 299 -6.66 38.91 -10.16
C GLU A 299 -7.18 39.88 -9.07
N GLU A 300 -6.41 40.11 -8.00
CA GLU A 300 -6.80 41.05 -6.94
C GLU A 300 -6.64 42.53 -7.36
N GLU A 301 -5.74 42.83 -8.29
CA GLU A 301 -5.51 44.22 -8.75
C GLU A 301 -6.57 44.68 -9.78
N SER A 302 -7.09 43.76 -10.60
CA SER A 302 -8.18 44.02 -11.55
C SER A 302 -9.52 44.30 -10.85
N HIS A 303 -9.82 43.56 -9.78
CA HIS A 303 -11.05 43.76 -9.01
C HIS A 303 -11.04 45.07 -8.19
N ARG A 304 -9.88 45.47 -7.64
CA ARG A 304 -9.74 46.76 -6.93
C ARG A 304 -9.81 47.98 -7.85
N GLY A 305 -9.36 47.88 -9.10
CA GLY A 305 -9.52 48.95 -10.09
C GLY A 305 -10.98 49.21 -10.45
N THR A 306 -11.76 48.14 -10.60
CA THR A 306 -13.16 48.20 -11.06
C THR A 306 -14.12 48.73 -9.97
N GLU A 307 -13.81 48.50 -8.70
CA GLU A 307 -14.59 49.03 -7.57
C GLU A 307 -14.30 50.51 -7.30
N ARG A 308 -13.05 50.95 -7.51
CA ARG A 308 -12.66 52.35 -7.35
C ARG A 308 -13.24 53.26 -8.44
N GLN A 309 -13.44 52.73 -9.66
CA GLN A 309 -14.07 53.45 -10.76
C GLN A 309 -15.59 53.64 -10.54
N ARG A 310 -16.26 52.69 -9.86
CA ARG A 310 -17.70 52.75 -9.57
C ARG A 310 -18.07 53.74 -8.46
N LEU A 311 -17.13 54.06 -7.58
CA LEU A 311 -17.33 55.03 -6.49
C LEU A 311 -17.14 56.50 -6.91
N LEU A 312 -16.63 56.75 -8.13
CA LEU A 312 -16.35 58.09 -8.64
C LEU A 312 -17.41 58.61 -9.64
N ASP A 313 -18.41 57.80 -10.01
CA ASP A 313 -19.44 58.21 -10.96
C ASP A 313 -20.85 57.74 -10.51
N PRO A 314 -21.60 58.57 -9.75
CA PRO A 314 -22.90 58.18 -9.18
C PRO A 314 -24.05 58.09 -10.20
N GLU A 315 -23.87 58.48 -11.46
CA GLU A 315 -24.98 58.64 -12.41
C GLU A 315 -25.28 57.42 -13.30
N SER A 316 -24.49 56.34 -13.25
CA SER A 316 -24.72 55.20 -14.15
C SER A 316 -25.82 54.23 -13.71
N SER A 317 -26.43 54.41 -12.53
CA SER A 317 -27.42 53.47 -11.95
C SER A 317 -28.90 53.82 -12.26
N ARG A 318 -29.18 54.72 -13.21
CA ARG A 318 -30.55 55.20 -13.50
C ARG A 318 -31.14 54.82 -14.85
N ARG A 319 -30.52 53.91 -15.59
CA ARG A 319 -31.13 53.32 -16.78
C ARG A 319 -31.13 51.82 -16.58
N ASP A 320 -32.27 51.31 -16.14
CA ASP A 320 -32.79 49.96 -16.37
C ASP A 320 -34.02 49.80 -15.45
N ILE A 321 -35.14 50.42 -15.87
CA ILE A 321 -36.51 50.00 -15.56
C ILE A 321 -37.13 49.58 -16.89
#